data_AF-X0J0R1-F1
#
_entry.id   AF-X0J0R1-F1
#
_cell.length_a   1.000
_cell.length_b   1.000
_cell.length_c   1.000
_cell.angle_alpha   90.00
_cell.angle_beta   90.00
_cell.angle_gamma   90.00
#
_symmetry.space_group_name_H-M   'P 1'
#
loop_
_entity.id
_entity.type
_entity.pdbx_description
1 polymer ?
#
loop_
_entity_poly.entity_id
_entity_poly.type
_entity_poly.pdbx_seq_one_letter_code
_entity_poly.pdbx_strand_id
1 'polypeptide(L)'
;MNPTICDTLLDNLSILGIVIEQPEPAHPYRVGRDNMNDEKEEWRAWLTTTLEYINQAIPNDAKVVVDTNKMTDATEIVERAMSGRWNFQDLRDGDRIFERAEYSYTGGYWDDDHGPTSCRDIIDDCDYDYYYSD
;
A
#
# COMPACT_ATOMS: atom_id res chain seq x y z
N MET A 1 -15.31 -5.27 -1.76
CA MET A 1 -14.79 -5.41 -3.15
C MET A 1 -15.76 -6.26 -3.95
N ASN A 2 -15.93 -5.99 -5.26
CA ASN A 2 -16.63 -6.92 -6.15
C ASN A 2 -15.61 -7.99 -6.61
N PRO A 3 -15.77 -9.27 -6.25
CA PRO A 3 -14.77 -10.31 -6.51
C PRO A 3 -14.45 -10.44 -8.00
N THR A 4 -15.45 -10.39 -8.88
CA THR A 4 -15.30 -10.62 -10.32
C THR A 4 -14.42 -9.57 -11.01
N ILE A 5 -14.44 -8.32 -10.54
CA ILE A 5 -13.59 -7.25 -11.06
C ILE A 5 -12.15 -7.42 -10.54
N CYS A 6 -12.00 -7.91 -9.31
CA CYS A 6 -10.69 -8.08 -8.68
C CYS A 6 -9.98 -9.28 -9.28
N ASP A 7 -10.65 -10.42 -9.46
CA ASP A 7 -10.06 -11.63 -10.03
C ASP A 7 -9.44 -11.35 -11.40
N THR A 8 -10.18 -10.65 -12.28
CA THR A 8 -9.68 -10.29 -13.63
C THR A 8 -8.50 -9.31 -13.64
N LEU A 9 -8.40 -8.42 -12.65
CA LEU A 9 -7.28 -7.49 -12.52
C LEU A 9 -6.05 -8.15 -11.87
N LEU A 10 -6.26 -9.09 -10.96
CA LEU A 10 -5.21 -9.70 -10.16
C LEU A 10 -4.58 -10.92 -10.86
N ASP A 11 -5.31 -11.64 -11.72
CA ASP A 11 -4.87 -12.90 -12.35
C ASP A 11 -3.58 -12.80 -13.20
N ASN A 12 -3.24 -11.63 -13.74
CA ASN A 12 -2.04 -11.43 -14.57
C ASN A 12 -1.04 -10.45 -13.94
N LEU A 13 -1.17 -10.22 -12.63
CA LEU A 13 -0.40 -9.21 -11.94
C LEU A 13 1.00 -9.75 -11.63
N SER A 14 2.03 -9.02 -12.07
CA SER A 14 3.43 -9.38 -11.84
C SER A 14 3.99 -8.77 -10.56
N ILE A 15 3.54 -7.56 -10.21
CA ILE A 15 3.99 -6.82 -9.03
C ILE A 15 2.81 -6.03 -8.45
N LEU A 16 2.60 -6.14 -7.14
CA LEU A 16 1.60 -5.40 -6.38
C LEU A 16 2.27 -4.49 -5.34
N GLY A 17 2.04 -3.18 -5.41
CA GLY A 17 2.36 -2.24 -4.33
C GLY A 17 1.16 -1.99 -3.43
N ILE A 18 1.34 -2.06 -2.11
CA ILE A 18 0.28 -1.79 -1.12
C ILE A 18 0.78 -0.76 -0.11
N VAL A 19 0.13 0.40 -0.03
CA VAL A 19 0.36 1.38 1.04
C VAL A 19 -0.75 1.25 2.07
N ILE A 20 -0.38 1.07 3.34
CA ILE A 20 -1.33 0.87 4.44
C ILE A 20 -1.18 2.00 5.45
N GLU A 21 -2.15 2.91 5.43
CA GLU A 21 -2.29 3.95 6.44
C GLU A 21 -3.11 3.43 7.62
N GLN A 22 -2.50 3.43 8.82
CA GLN A 22 -3.24 3.16 10.05
C GLN A 22 -4.04 4.40 10.44
N PRO A 23 -5.32 4.26 10.83
CA PRO A 23 -6.10 5.40 11.31
C PRO A 23 -5.42 6.06 12.52
N GLU A 24 -5.29 7.39 12.46
CA GLU A 24 -4.68 8.17 13.53
C GLU A 24 -5.40 7.96 14.88
N PRO A 25 -4.67 7.93 16.00
CA PRO A 25 -5.31 8.11 17.30
C PRO A 25 -5.97 9.49 17.34
N ALA A 26 -7.10 9.61 18.04
CA ALA A 26 -7.76 10.90 18.22
C ALA A 26 -6.77 11.96 18.70
N HIS A 27 -6.67 13.05 17.95
CA HIS A 27 -6.13 14.29 18.48
C HIS A 27 -6.78 14.60 19.84
N PRO A 28 -6.05 15.17 20.82
CA PRO A 28 -6.58 15.50 22.14
C PRO A 28 -7.76 16.49 22.12
N TYR A 29 -8.11 17.07 20.96
CA TYR A 29 -9.31 17.88 20.74
C TYR A 29 -10.55 17.07 20.32
N ARG A 30 -10.42 15.77 20.04
CA ARG A 30 -11.51 14.82 19.73
C ARG A 30 -11.94 14.02 20.97
N VAL A 31 -12.00 14.68 22.12
CA VAL A 31 -12.55 14.10 23.35
C VAL A 31 -14.03 13.81 23.13
N GLY A 32 -14.43 12.53 23.13
CA GLY A 32 -15.85 12.12 23.14
C GLY A 32 -16.32 11.13 22.07
N ARG A 33 -15.44 10.48 21.28
CA ARG A 33 -15.84 9.29 20.52
C ARG A 33 -15.58 8.02 21.33
N ASP A 34 -16.62 7.53 21.99
CA ASP A 34 -16.60 6.23 22.69
C ASP A 34 -16.36 5.03 21.75
N ASN A 35 -16.44 5.23 20.43
CA ASN A 35 -16.35 4.16 19.41
C ASN A 35 -14.96 4.03 18.74
N MET A 36 -13.91 4.66 19.27
CA MET A 36 -12.57 4.60 18.63
C MET A 36 -11.93 3.21 18.62
N ASN A 37 -12.12 2.46 19.70
CA ASN A 37 -11.67 1.07 19.73
C ASN A 37 -12.43 0.25 18.69
N ASP A 38 -13.72 0.54 18.48
CA ASP A 38 -14.53 -0.12 17.47
C ASP A 38 -14.06 0.25 16.05
N GLU A 39 -13.74 1.53 15.78
CA GLU A 39 -13.18 1.97 14.49
C GLU A 39 -11.83 1.30 14.19
N LYS A 40 -10.97 1.17 15.20
CA LYS A 40 -9.67 0.51 15.05
C LYS A 40 -9.82 -0.99 14.83
N GLU A 41 -10.66 -1.67 15.59
CA GLU A 41 -10.91 -3.11 15.42
C GLU A 41 -11.63 -3.40 14.09
N GLU A 42 -12.56 -2.56 13.65
CA GLU A 42 -13.20 -2.65 12.34
C GLU A 42 -12.17 -2.48 11.21
N TRP A 43 -11.28 -1.49 11.32
CA TRP A 43 -10.17 -1.33 10.38
C TRP A 43 -9.26 -2.56 10.34
N ARG A 44 -8.90 -3.13 11.50
CA ARG A 44 -8.08 -4.33 11.59
C ARG A 44 -8.75 -5.53 10.93
N ALA A 45 -10.03 -5.76 11.21
CA ALA A 45 -10.80 -6.85 10.63
C ALA A 45 -10.93 -6.69 9.11
N TRP A 46 -11.29 -5.49 8.66
CA TRP A 46 -11.40 -5.17 7.24
C TRP A 46 -10.07 -5.36 6.50
N LEU A 47 -8.97 -4.83 7.04
CA LEU A 47 -7.65 -4.94 6.44
C LEU A 47 -7.21 -6.40 6.35
N THR A 48 -7.36 -7.16 7.45
CA THR A 48 -6.99 -8.58 7.50
C THR A 48 -7.71 -9.37 6.41
N THR A 49 -9.05 -9.27 6.35
CA THR A 49 -9.85 -10.00 5.36
C THR A 49 -9.52 -9.57 3.93
N THR A 50 -9.23 -8.29 3.72
CA THR A 50 -8.85 -7.77 2.40
C THR A 50 -7.50 -8.34 1.94
N LEU A 51 -6.49 -8.35 2.82
CA LEU A 51 -5.16 -8.88 2.50
C LEU A 51 -5.18 -10.40 2.31
N GLU A 52 -5.96 -11.14 3.09
CA GLU A 52 -6.14 -12.59 2.90
C GLU A 52 -6.74 -12.90 1.52
N TYR A 53 -7.76 -12.13 1.11
CA TYR A 53 -8.36 -12.26 -0.22
C TYR A 53 -7.36 -11.94 -1.33
N ILE A 54 -6.64 -10.81 -1.23
CA ILE A 54 -5.61 -10.43 -2.21
C ILE A 54 -4.55 -11.51 -2.31
N ASN A 55 -4.06 -12.02 -1.18
CA ASN A 55 -3.06 -13.08 -1.14
C ASN A 55 -3.57 -14.37 -1.83
N GLN A 56 -4.87 -14.67 -1.79
CA GLN A 56 -5.45 -15.79 -2.53
C GLN A 56 -5.63 -15.52 -4.03
N ALA A 57 -5.92 -14.26 -4.39
CA ALA A 57 -6.29 -13.88 -5.76
C ALA A 57 -5.08 -13.55 -6.66
N ILE A 58 -3.94 -13.17 -6.11
CA ILE A 58 -2.74 -12.88 -6.92
C ILE A 58 -1.97 -14.16 -7.31
N PRO A 59 -1.27 -14.16 -8.46
CA PRO A 59 -0.37 -15.22 -8.86
C PRO A 59 0.70 -15.52 -7.80
N ASN A 60 1.14 -16.78 -7.72
CA ASN A 60 2.13 -17.20 -6.73
C ASN A 60 3.51 -16.57 -6.94
N ASP A 61 3.81 -16.19 -8.18
CA ASP A 61 5.04 -15.52 -8.61
C ASP A 61 4.93 -13.99 -8.61
N ALA A 62 3.75 -13.44 -8.31
CA ALA A 62 3.59 -12.00 -8.15
C ALA A 62 4.44 -11.50 -6.98
N LYS A 63 5.26 -10.47 -7.22
CA LYS A 63 5.98 -9.78 -6.14
C LYS A 63 5.01 -8.87 -5.40
N VAL A 64 5.00 -8.90 -4.07
CA VAL A 64 4.22 -7.96 -3.27
C VAL A 64 5.15 -7.05 -2.49
N VAL A 65 4.98 -5.75 -2.67
CA VAL A 65 5.72 -4.72 -1.95
C VAL A 65 4.75 -3.95 -1.08
N VAL A 66 5.08 -3.79 0.19
CA VAL A 66 4.18 -3.22 1.19
C VAL A 66 4.87 -2.07 1.91
N ASP A 67 4.15 -0.97 2.09
CA ASP A 67 4.58 0.17 2.89
C ASP A 67 3.58 0.41 4.03
N THR A 68 4.03 0.20 5.26
CA THR A 68 3.24 0.40 6.48
C THR A 68 3.68 1.63 7.26
N ASN A 69 4.64 2.40 6.74
CA ASN A 69 5.36 3.41 7.50
C ASN A 69 5.89 2.90 8.86
N LYS A 70 6.25 1.62 8.93
CA LYS A 70 6.74 0.93 10.15
C LYS A 70 5.72 0.96 11.30
N MET A 71 4.43 1.16 11.01
CA MET A 71 3.36 1.10 11.99
C MET A 71 3.14 -0.36 12.42
N THR A 72 3.23 -0.61 13.73
CA THR A 72 3.26 -1.97 14.30
C THR A 72 2.04 -2.79 13.92
N ASP A 73 0.83 -2.22 14.07
CA ASP A 73 -0.41 -2.96 13.82
C ASP A 73 -0.56 -3.36 12.34
N ALA A 74 -0.29 -2.41 11.43
CA ALA A 74 -0.33 -2.66 10.00
C ALA A 74 0.69 -3.73 9.60
N THR A 75 1.91 -3.66 10.16
CA THR A 75 2.98 -4.61 9.90
C THR A 75 2.59 -6.02 10.37
N GLU A 76 2.10 -6.17 11.60
CA GLU A 76 1.68 -7.48 12.13
C GLU A 76 0.53 -8.11 11.34
N ILE A 77 -0.41 -7.30 10.84
CA ILE A 77 -1.52 -7.80 10.01
C ILE A 77 -1.00 -8.33 8.68
N VAL A 78 -0.10 -7.59 8.02
CA VAL A 78 0.52 -8.01 6.75
C VAL A 78 1.28 -9.31 6.92
N GLU A 79 2.11 -9.42 7.95
CA GLU A 79 2.91 -10.61 8.24
C GLU A 79 2.05 -11.86 8.43
N ARG A 80 0.85 -11.71 9.02
CA ARG A 80 -0.08 -12.81 9.26
C ARG A 80 -0.93 -13.15 8.04
N ALA A 81 -1.48 -12.14 7.37
CA ALA A 81 -2.43 -12.33 6.28
C ALA A 81 -1.76 -12.74 4.97
N MET A 82 -0.48 -12.37 4.77
CA MET A 82 0.25 -12.65 3.54
C MET A 82 1.45 -13.56 3.83
N SER A 83 1.39 -14.78 3.31
CA SER A 83 2.29 -15.90 3.64
C SER A 83 3.71 -15.73 3.10
N GLY A 84 4.46 -14.74 3.59
CA GLY A 84 5.89 -14.52 3.28
C GLY A 84 6.18 -14.06 1.85
N ARG A 85 5.18 -13.60 1.11
CA ARG A 85 5.31 -13.07 -0.26
C ARG A 85 5.51 -11.55 -0.33
N TRP A 86 5.68 -10.90 0.82
CA TRP A 86 5.79 -9.46 0.94
C TRP A 86 7.25 -9.02 1.09
N ASN A 87 7.54 -7.83 0.59
CA ASN A 87 8.77 -7.09 0.84
C ASN A 87 8.39 -5.71 1.39
N PHE A 88 8.82 -5.38 2.61
CA PHE A 88 8.56 -4.05 3.15
C PHE A 88 9.52 -3.04 2.53
N GLN A 89 8.98 -1.99 1.91
CA GLN A 89 9.75 -0.90 1.32
C GLN A 89 8.99 0.43 1.50
N ASP A 90 9.73 1.53 1.56
CA ASP A 90 9.14 2.86 1.53
C ASP A 90 8.77 3.15 0.05
N LEU A 91 7.47 3.16 -0.26
CA LEU A 91 6.95 3.41 -1.60
C LEU A 91 6.84 4.92 -1.84
N ARG A 92 7.07 5.36 -3.08
CA ARG A 92 6.95 6.79 -3.45
C ARG A 92 5.56 7.37 -3.19
N ASP A 93 4.51 6.60 -3.47
CA ASP A 93 3.13 6.98 -3.11
C ASP A 93 2.93 7.02 -1.59
N GLY A 94 3.63 6.14 -0.86
CA GLY A 94 3.72 6.16 0.59
C GLY A 94 4.34 7.45 1.10
N ASP A 95 5.37 8.00 0.45
CA ASP A 95 5.99 9.25 0.88
C ASP A 95 5.02 10.43 0.85
N ARG A 96 4.08 10.43 -0.09
CA ARG A 96 3.00 11.42 -0.16
C ARG A 96 1.94 11.18 0.91
N ILE A 97 1.52 9.93 1.11
CA ILE A 97 0.48 9.56 2.09
C ILE A 97 0.99 9.78 3.51
N PHE A 98 2.24 9.46 3.79
CA PHE A 98 2.87 9.55 5.10
C PHE A 98 3.64 10.84 5.33
N GLU A 99 3.57 11.79 4.40
CA GLU A 99 4.26 13.09 4.48
C GLU A 99 5.78 12.96 4.73
N ARG A 100 6.42 11.93 4.15
CA ARG A 100 7.87 11.70 4.26
C ARG A 100 8.70 12.48 3.23
N ALA A 101 8.08 12.89 2.13
CA ALA A 101 8.76 13.68 1.10
C ALA A 101 9.17 15.06 1.65
N GLU A 102 10.36 15.54 1.26
CA GLU A 102 10.81 16.88 1.67
C GLU A 102 10.00 17.98 0.97
N TYR A 103 9.61 18.98 1.75
CA TYR A 103 8.94 20.18 1.25
C TYR A 103 9.89 20.99 0.34
N SER A 104 9.62 21.00 -0.97
CA SER A 104 10.32 21.83 -1.96
C SER A 104 9.71 23.23 -2.00
N TYR A 105 10.45 24.26 -1.55
CA TYR A 105 10.03 25.67 -1.66
C TYR A 105 10.01 26.20 -3.10
N THR A 106 10.66 25.50 -4.04
CA THR A 106 10.87 25.95 -5.43
C THR A 106 9.89 25.36 -6.43
N GLY A 107 9.28 24.21 -6.13
CA GLY A 107 8.16 23.64 -6.87
C GLY A 107 6.88 23.91 -6.09
N GLY A 108 6.01 24.81 -6.58
CA GLY A 108 4.83 25.28 -5.85
C GLY A 108 3.75 24.23 -5.50
N TYR A 109 4.04 22.95 -5.71
CA TYR A 109 3.28 21.77 -5.30
C TYR A 109 4.31 20.65 -5.09
N TRP A 110 4.03 19.72 -4.15
CA TRP A 110 4.78 18.46 -3.99
C TRP A 110 5.18 17.95 -5.37
N ASP A 111 6.47 17.79 -5.68
CA ASP A 111 7.01 17.59 -7.05
C ASP A 111 6.12 16.65 -7.87
N ASP A 112 5.19 17.29 -8.59
CA ASP A 112 4.11 16.68 -9.36
C ASP A 112 4.67 16.44 -10.77
N ASP A 113 5.86 15.84 -10.84
CA ASP A 113 6.49 15.44 -12.09
C ASP A 113 5.71 14.25 -12.64
N HIS A 114 4.57 14.57 -13.25
CA HIS A 114 3.68 13.70 -14.03
C HIS A 114 4.33 13.33 -15.38
N GLY A 115 5.56 12.84 -15.35
CA GLY A 115 6.07 11.98 -16.41
C GLY A 115 5.31 10.65 -16.38
N PRO A 116 5.37 9.81 -17.42
CA PRO A 116 4.80 8.46 -17.34
C PRO A 116 5.48 7.73 -16.17
N THR A 117 4.76 7.54 -15.07
CA THR A 117 5.27 6.86 -13.89
C THR A 117 5.49 5.41 -14.26
N SER A 118 6.74 5.05 -14.49
CA SER A 118 7.13 3.66 -14.69
C SER A 118 6.94 2.93 -13.37
N CYS A 119 6.63 1.65 -13.40
CA CYS A 119 6.60 0.83 -12.19
C CYS A 119 7.96 0.86 -11.45
N ARG A 120 9.08 1.19 -12.15
CA ARG A 120 10.39 1.47 -11.53
C ARG A 120 10.44 2.71 -10.65
N ASP A 121 9.62 3.71 -10.94
CA ASP A 121 9.59 4.95 -10.18
C ASP A 121 8.80 4.81 -8.87
N ILE A 122 8.14 3.65 -8.68
CA ILE A 122 7.22 3.36 -7.57
C ILE A 122 7.74 2.17 -6.74
N ILE A 123 8.30 1.14 -7.39
CA ILE A 123 8.71 -0.12 -6.77
C ILE A 123 10.14 -0.46 -7.19
N ASP A 124 11.03 -0.62 -6.21
CA ASP A 124 12.41 -1.06 -6.44
C ASP A 124 12.41 -2.47 -7.09
N ASP A 125 13.32 -2.69 -8.06
CA ASP A 125 13.47 -3.95 -8.83
C ASP A 125 12.34 -4.32 -9.82
N CYS A 126 11.59 -3.33 -10.33
CA CYS A 126 10.59 -3.55 -11.37
C CYS A 126 11.17 -3.43 -12.81
N ASP A 127 11.80 -4.48 -13.35
CA ASP A 127 12.41 -4.48 -14.70
C ASP A 127 11.42 -4.66 -15.87
N TYR A 128 10.46 -3.76 -16.02
CA TYR A 128 9.45 -3.82 -17.11
C TYR A 128 9.95 -3.32 -18.49
N ASP A 129 11.26 -3.34 -18.75
CA ASP A 129 11.86 -2.80 -20.00
C ASP A 129 11.95 -3.79 -21.17
N TYR A 130 11.31 -4.96 -21.09
CA TYR A 130 11.45 -5.97 -22.15
C TYR A 130 10.68 -5.69 -23.45
N TYR A 131 10.13 -4.50 -23.68
CA TYR A 131 9.27 -4.23 -24.85
C TYR A 131 9.47 -2.89 -25.59
N TYR A 132 10.70 -2.40 -25.70
CA TYR A 132 11.07 -1.54 -26.83
C TYR A 132 12.44 -1.95 -27.39
N SER A 133 12.43 -3.04 -28.16
CA SER A 133 13.50 -3.32 -29.13
C SER A 133 12.82 -3.67 -30.45
N ASP A 134 12.60 -2.65 -31.26
CA ASP A 134 12.40 -2.78 -32.72
C ASP A 134 13.76 -2.90 -33.41
#